data_AF-A0A2N1VB99-F1
#
_entry.id   AF-A0A2N1VB99-F1
#
_cell.length_a   1.000
_cell.length_b   1.000
_cell.length_c   1.000
_cell.angle_alpha   90.00
_cell.angle_beta   90.00
_cell.angle_gamma   90.00
#
_symmetry.space_group_name_H-M   'P 1'
#
loop_
_entity.id
_entity.type
_entity.pdbx_description
1 polymer ?
#
loop_
_entity_poly.entity_id
_entity_poly.type
_entity_poly.pdbx_seq_one_letter_code
_entity_poly.pdbx_strand_id
1 'polypeptide(L)'
;MKKIGLVLSLILFVALTQKVDAQLKIGYVDSDTIMKQLPDAQDIQKKLDAMIKEWQEEISRMEKDWKAKYDDYDKRKLILSEQKRIEIEKELVTMEDQLTKYRQDKLGVRGELFQKQEELMKPIQNRIFTVIEQIAKEK
;
A
#
# COMPACT_ATOMS: atom_id res chain seq x y z
N MET A 1 57.72 28.43 11.56
CA MET A 1 56.56 28.36 10.65
C MET A 1 55.72 27.11 10.90
N LYS A 2 55.18 26.91 12.12
CA LYS A 2 54.49 25.67 12.54
C LYS A 2 52.99 25.85 12.79
N LYS A 3 52.43 27.04 12.51
CA LYS A 3 51.02 27.38 12.78
C LYS A 3 50.12 27.36 11.54
N ILE A 4 50.68 27.14 10.35
CA ILE A 4 49.92 27.19 9.08
C ILE A 4 49.32 25.82 8.72
N GLY A 5 49.96 24.70 9.11
CA GLY A 5 49.44 23.35 8.85
C GLY A 5 48.18 23.00 9.64
N LEU A 6 47.94 23.66 10.77
CA LEU A 6 46.78 23.38 11.64
C LEU A 6 45.50 24.07 11.15
N VAL A 7 45.62 25.16 10.37
CA VAL A 7 44.47 25.88 9.80
C VAL A 7 43.94 25.19 8.54
N LEU A 8 44.81 24.55 7.74
CA LEU A 8 44.38 23.79 6.56
C LEU A 8 43.66 22.47 6.91
N SER A 9 43.98 21.84 8.05
CA SER A 9 43.30 20.63 8.51
C SER A 9 41.90 20.89 9.09
N LEU A 10 41.60 22.13 9.50
CA LEU A 10 40.30 22.48 10.08
C LEU A 10 39.25 22.85 9.01
N ILE A 11 39.70 23.32 7.84
CA ILE A 11 38.82 23.68 6.72
C ILE A 11 38.33 22.43 5.97
N LEU A 12 39.08 21.32 6.00
CA LEU A 12 38.70 20.08 5.31
C LEU A 12 37.60 19.28 6.02
N PHE A 13 37.37 19.50 7.32
CA PHE A 13 36.35 18.75 8.09
C PHE A 13 34.94 19.37 8.03
N VAL A 14 34.82 20.63 7.59
CA VAL A 14 33.53 21.32 7.49
C VAL A 14 32.80 20.99 6.17
N ALA A 15 33.50 20.43 5.18
CA ALA A 15 32.91 20.10 3.88
C ALA A 15 32.09 18.80 3.83
N LEU A 16 32.06 18.00 4.91
CA LEU A 16 31.39 16.68 4.94
C LEU A 16 29.99 16.68 5.57
N THR A 17 29.41 17.84 5.89
CA THR A 17 28.09 17.92 6.56
C THR A 17 26.95 18.42 5.67
N GLN A 18 27.15 18.52 4.36
CA GLN A 18 26.02 18.69 3.45
C GLN A 18 25.28 17.36 3.30
N LYS A 19 24.45 17.03 4.29
CA LYS A 19 23.25 16.24 4.03
C LYS A 19 22.41 17.08 3.08
N VAL A 20 22.60 16.82 1.79
CA VAL A 20 21.61 17.18 0.77
C VAL A 20 20.42 16.27 1.04
N ASP A 21 19.62 16.65 2.04
CA ASP A 21 18.19 16.42 1.98
C ASP A 21 17.70 17.31 0.84
N ALA A 22 17.93 16.84 -0.39
CA ALA A 22 17.02 17.10 -1.48
C ALA A 22 15.70 16.42 -1.09
N GLN A 23 15.03 17.00 -0.09
CA GLN A 23 13.60 16.97 0.01
C GLN A 23 13.17 17.54 -1.33
N LEU A 24 12.95 16.64 -2.29
CA LEU A 24 12.24 16.96 -3.50
C LEU A 24 10.97 17.64 -3.01
N LYS A 25 10.97 18.96 -3.06
CA LYS A 25 9.80 19.80 -3.22
C LYS A 25 9.24 19.53 -4.63
N ILE A 26 9.08 18.26 -5.00
CA ILE A 26 7.95 17.86 -5.84
C ILE A 26 6.79 17.99 -4.88
N GLY A 27 5.91 18.94 -5.16
CA GLY A 27 4.81 19.34 -4.30
C GLY A 27 3.98 18.15 -3.82
N TYR A 28 4.37 17.59 -2.68
CA TYR A 28 3.46 17.30 -1.59
C TYR A 28 3.10 18.64 -0.92
N VAL A 29 2.69 19.64 -1.71
CA VAL A 29 1.90 20.74 -1.17
C VAL A 29 0.55 20.11 -0.96
N ASP A 30 0.38 19.53 0.22
CA ASP A 30 -0.94 19.32 0.78
C ASP A 30 -1.88 18.57 -0.16
N SER A 31 -1.40 17.47 -0.79
CA SER A 31 -2.23 16.66 -1.68
C SER A 31 -3.52 16.27 -0.96
N ASP A 32 -3.49 15.98 0.34
CA ASP A 32 -4.69 15.74 1.16
C ASP A 32 -5.67 16.93 1.22
N THR A 33 -5.17 18.17 1.23
CA THR A 33 -5.99 19.38 1.33
C THR A 33 -6.55 19.82 -0.02
N ILE A 34 -5.79 19.65 -1.11
CA ILE A 34 -6.26 19.89 -2.49
C ILE A 34 -7.24 18.79 -2.92
N MET A 35 -6.99 17.54 -2.54
CA MET A 35 -7.88 16.40 -2.81
C MET A 35 -9.25 16.55 -2.13
N LYS A 36 -9.29 17.13 -0.92
CA LYS A 36 -10.55 17.43 -0.21
C LYS A 36 -11.40 18.52 -0.87
N GLN A 37 -10.79 19.39 -1.68
CA GLN A 37 -11.48 20.47 -2.38
C GLN A 37 -11.94 20.11 -3.80
N LEU A 38 -11.53 18.94 -4.32
CA LEU A 38 -11.92 18.42 -5.62
C LEU A 38 -13.00 17.33 -5.47
N PRO A 39 -14.26 17.58 -5.90
CA PRO A 39 -15.34 16.60 -5.83
C PRO A 39 -14.97 15.26 -6.50
N ASP A 40 -14.26 15.32 -7.62
CA ASP A 40 -13.79 14.14 -8.38
C ASP A 40 -12.92 13.20 -7.54
N ALA A 41 -12.10 13.77 -6.65
CA ALA A 41 -11.19 12.99 -5.84
C ALA A 41 -11.88 12.36 -4.63
N GLN A 42 -12.92 13.00 -4.09
CA GLN A 42 -13.79 12.40 -3.08
C GLN A 42 -14.56 11.20 -3.63
N ASP A 43 -15.02 11.27 -4.88
CA ASP A 43 -15.72 10.15 -5.53
C ASP A 43 -14.78 8.97 -5.82
N ILE A 44 -13.53 9.24 -6.20
CA ILE A 44 -12.49 8.22 -6.34
C ILE A 44 -12.17 7.57 -4.99
N GLN A 45 -12.04 8.38 -3.93
CA GLN A 45 -11.83 7.85 -2.57
C GLN A 45 -12.97 6.93 -2.15
N LYS A 46 -14.23 7.34 -2.35
CA LYS A 46 -15.40 6.48 -2.05
C LYS A 46 -15.39 5.16 -2.82
N LYS A 47 -14.96 5.18 -4.10
CA LYS A 47 -14.83 3.97 -4.91
C LYS A 47 -13.76 3.04 -4.35
N LEU A 48 -12.59 3.58 -4.01
CA LEU A 48 -11.51 2.81 -3.40
C LEU A 48 -11.95 2.22 -2.05
N ASP A 49 -12.62 3.00 -1.21
CA ASP A 49 -13.14 2.55 0.09
C ASP A 49 -14.18 1.42 -0.09
N ALA A 50 -15.06 1.53 -1.08
CA ALA A 50 -16.03 0.48 -1.40
C ALA A 50 -15.34 -0.82 -1.83
N MET A 51 -14.31 -0.74 -2.68
CA MET A 51 -13.53 -1.91 -3.11
C MET A 51 -12.78 -2.55 -1.95
N ILE A 52 -12.16 -1.75 -1.08
CA ILE A 52 -11.49 -2.24 0.12
C ILE A 52 -12.48 -2.99 1.02
N LYS A 53 -13.67 -2.42 1.21
CA LYS A 53 -14.71 -3.04 2.04
C LYS A 53 -15.17 -4.38 1.45
N GLU A 54 -15.41 -4.45 0.15
CA GLU A 54 -15.79 -5.69 -0.54
C GLU A 54 -14.72 -6.78 -0.36
N TRP A 55 -13.44 -6.43 -0.54
CA TRP A 55 -12.34 -7.38 -0.35
C TRP A 55 -12.18 -7.82 1.10
N GLN A 56 -12.41 -6.92 2.07
CA GLN A 56 -12.42 -7.27 3.50
C GLN A 56 -13.56 -8.22 3.86
N GLU A 57 -14.75 -7.99 3.30
CA GLU A 57 -15.89 -8.89 3.47
C GLU A 57 -15.60 -10.28 2.89
N GLU A 58 -14.95 -10.34 1.73
CA GLU A 58 -14.56 -11.61 1.12
C GLU A 58 -13.49 -12.35 1.93
N ILE A 59 -12.45 -11.65 2.39
CA ILE A 59 -11.44 -12.23 3.30
C ILE A 59 -12.11 -12.78 4.56
N SER A 60 -13.05 -12.01 5.16
CA SER A 60 -13.77 -12.47 6.35
C SER A 60 -14.63 -13.71 6.09
N ARG A 61 -15.22 -13.82 4.89
CA ARG A 61 -15.97 -15.01 4.46
C ARG A 61 -15.04 -16.22 4.38
N MET A 62 -13.91 -16.10 3.68
CA MET A 62 -12.92 -17.16 3.54
C MET A 62 -12.36 -17.61 4.90
N GLU A 63 -12.10 -16.66 5.81
CA GLU A 63 -11.66 -16.95 7.19
C GLU A 63 -12.70 -17.76 7.97
N LYS A 64 -13.99 -17.39 7.84
CA LYS A 64 -15.09 -18.13 8.48
C LYS A 64 -15.23 -19.54 7.93
N ASP A 65 -15.12 -19.70 6.61
CA ASP A 65 -15.23 -21.01 5.96
C ASP A 65 -14.06 -21.91 6.37
N TRP A 66 -12.84 -21.37 6.40
CA TRP A 66 -11.66 -22.08 6.90
C TRP A 66 -11.86 -22.51 8.36
N LYS A 67 -12.30 -21.59 9.22
CA LYS A 67 -12.53 -21.87 10.64
C LYS A 67 -13.62 -22.93 10.84
N ALA A 68 -14.73 -22.84 10.12
CA ALA A 68 -15.81 -23.82 10.21
C ALA A 68 -15.32 -25.21 9.83
N LYS A 69 -14.50 -25.32 8.78
CA LYS A 69 -13.90 -26.57 8.33
C LYS A 69 -12.89 -27.12 9.35
N TYR A 70 -12.06 -26.26 9.93
CA TYR A 70 -11.10 -26.63 10.96
C TYR A 70 -11.81 -27.14 12.23
N ASP A 71 -12.84 -26.42 12.70
CA ASP A 71 -13.60 -26.79 13.89
C ASP A 71 -14.34 -28.13 13.69
N ASP A 72 -14.83 -28.41 12.48
CA ASP A 72 -15.44 -29.69 12.10
C ASP A 72 -14.40 -30.83 12.00
N TYR A 73 -13.21 -30.53 11.45
CA TYR A 73 -12.08 -31.45 11.46
C TYR A 73 -11.68 -31.83 12.89
N ASP A 74 -11.49 -30.84 13.76
CA ASP A 74 -11.01 -31.05 15.14
C ASP A 74 -11.95 -31.95 15.96
N LYS A 75 -13.27 -31.78 15.77
CA LYS A 75 -14.30 -32.61 16.41
C LYS A 75 -14.29 -34.06 15.94
N ARG A 76 -13.94 -34.31 14.67
CA ARG A 76 -14.04 -35.64 14.05
C ARG A 76 -12.70 -36.34 13.87
N LYS A 77 -11.56 -35.67 14.04
CA LYS A 77 -10.23 -36.22 13.74
C LYS A 77 -9.92 -37.59 14.36
N LEU A 78 -10.52 -37.90 15.52
CA LEU A 78 -10.34 -39.17 16.23
C LEU A 78 -11.09 -40.35 15.60
N ILE A 79 -12.18 -40.08 14.86
CA ILE A 79 -13.01 -41.09 14.20
C ILE A 79 -12.75 -41.18 12.69
N LEU A 80 -11.95 -40.25 12.14
CA LEU A 80 -11.58 -40.23 10.73
C LEU A 80 -10.46 -41.23 10.43
N SER A 81 -10.51 -41.84 9.24
CA SER A 81 -9.39 -42.61 8.71
C SER A 81 -8.19 -41.70 8.44
N GLU A 82 -6.99 -42.26 8.48
CA GLU A 82 -5.75 -41.51 8.24
C GLU A 82 -5.74 -40.82 6.87
N GLN A 83 -6.20 -41.51 5.81
CA GLN A 83 -6.36 -40.89 4.49
C GLN A 83 -7.29 -39.68 4.52
N LYS A 84 -8.43 -39.77 5.22
CA LYS A 84 -9.38 -38.66 5.27
C LYS A 84 -8.85 -37.47 6.07
N ARG A 85 -8.04 -37.72 7.11
CA ARG A 85 -7.34 -36.65 7.83
C ARG A 85 -6.38 -35.88 6.92
N ILE A 86 -5.52 -36.60 6.20
CA ILE A 86 -4.55 -36.00 5.28
C ILE A 86 -5.24 -35.17 4.20
N GLU A 87 -6.36 -35.65 3.65
CA GLU A 87 -7.15 -34.92 2.66
C GLU A 87 -7.67 -33.60 3.21
N ILE A 88 -8.27 -33.61 4.40
CA ILE A 88 -8.83 -32.41 5.04
C ILE A 88 -7.73 -31.43 5.45
N GLU A 89 -6.62 -31.92 5.99
CA GLU A 89 -5.46 -31.08 6.34
C GLU A 89 -4.89 -30.38 5.10
N LYS A 90 -4.75 -31.10 3.99
CA LYS A 90 -4.30 -30.51 2.72
C LYS A 90 -5.27 -29.45 2.22
N GLU A 91 -6.57 -29.68 2.36
CA GLU A 91 -7.59 -28.71 1.98
C GLU A 91 -7.53 -27.46 2.85
N LEU A 92 -7.36 -27.60 4.18
CA LEU A 92 -7.17 -26.47 5.11
C LEU A 92 -5.93 -25.64 4.77
N VAL A 93 -4.80 -26.27 4.44
CA VAL A 93 -3.59 -25.59 3.97
C VAL A 93 -3.85 -24.86 2.65
N THR A 94 -4.56 -25.50 1.73
CA THR A 94 -4.90 -24.88 0.43
C THR A 94 -5.78 -23.64 0.62
N MET A 95 -6.76 -23.70 1.52
CA MET A 95 -7.63 -22.58 1.84
C MET A 95 -6.86 -21.42 2.51
N GLU A 96 -5.92 -21.73 3.40
CA GLU A 96 -5.04 -20.72 4.03
C GLU A 96 -4.13 -20.03 3.00
N ASP A 97 -3.55 -20.80 2.09
CA ASP A 97 -2.75 -20.27 0.97
C ASP A 97 -3.59 -19.37 0.06
N GLN A 98 -4.83 -19.77 -0.26
CA GLN A 98 -5.74 -18.98 -1.09
C GLN A 98 -6.10 -17.66 -0.42
N LEU A 99 -6.40 -17.67 0.88
CA LEU A 99 -6.70 -16.48 1.66
C LEU A 99 -5.49 -15.53 1.69
N THR A 100 -4.29 -16.06 1.96
CA THR A 100 -3.05 -15.28 1.98
C THR A 100 -2.76 -14.64 0.62
N LYS A 101 -2.88 -15.42 -0.46
CA LYS A 101 -2.74 -14.92 -1.83
C LYS A 101 -3.77 -13.87 -2.16
N TYR A 102 -5.05 -14.10 -1.85
CA TYR A 102 -6.11 -13.12 -2.10
C TYR A 102 -5.82 -11.80 -1.38
N ARG A 103 -5.44 -11.85 -0.10
CA ARG A 103 -5.06 -10.66 0.67
C ARG A 103 -3.87 -9.93 0.04
N GLN A 104 -2.85 -10.66 -0.40
CA GLN A 104 -1.67 -10.07 -1.03
C GLN A 104 -1.97 -9.48 -2.42
N ASP A 105 -2.76 -10.18 -3.23
CA ASP A 105 -3.11 -9.77 -4.59
C ASP A 105 -4.02 -8.53 -4.57
N LYS A 106 -4.93 -8.43 -3.61
CA LYS A 106 -5.83 -7.28 -3.47
C LYS A 106 -5.20 -6.11 -2.72
N LEU A 107 -4.67 -6.36 -1.51
CA LEU A 107 -4.25 -5.34 -0.54
C LEU A 107 -2.72 -5.25 -0.36
N GLY A 108 -1.94 -6.08 -1.04
CA GLY A 108 -0.48 -6.06 -0.92
C GLY A 108 0.18 -4.82 -1.55
N VAL A 109 1.50 -4.69 -1.34
CA VAL A 109 2.31 -3.49 -1.65
C VAL A 109 2.39 -3.15 -3.15
N ARG A 110 1.86 -3.99 -4.04
CA ARG A 110 1.63 -3.70 -5.47
C ARG A 110 0.34 -4.37 -5.98
N GLY A 111 -0.59 -4.63 -5.06
CA GLY A 111 -1.83 -5.31 -5.35
C GLY A 111 -2.78 -4.46 -6.19
N GLU A 112 -3.96 -5.01 -6.43
CA GLU A 112 -5.01 -4.36 -7.20
C GLU A 112 -5.39 -2.99 -6.63
N LEU A 113 -5.36 -2.82 -5.29
CA LEU A 113 -5.60 -1.54 -4.65
C LEU A 113 -4.65 -0.45 -5.16
N PHE A 114 -3.35 -0.75 -5.19
CA PHE A 114 -2.33 0.20 -5.61
C PHE A 114 -2.48 0.56 -7.10
N GLN A 115 -2.72 -0.44 -7.95
CA GLN A 115 -2.94 -0.23 -9.38
C GLN A 115 -4.18 0.64 -9.64
N LYS A 116 -5.28 0.36 -8.94
CA LYS A 116 -6.52 1.14 -9.06
C LYS A 116 -6.36 2.55 -8.53
N GLN A 117 -5.64 2.73 -7.43
CA GLN A 117 -5.31 4.06 -6.92
C GLN A 117 -4.49 4.85 -7.93
N GLU A 118 -3.46 4.26 -8.54
CA GLU A 118 -2.64 4.92 -9.56
C GLU A 118 -3.45 5.27 -10.82
N GLU A 119 -4.27 4.32 -11.31
CA GLU A 119 -5.14 4.49 -12.49
C GLU A 119 -6.15 5.63 -12.29
N LEU A 120 -6.80 5.67 -11.11
CA LEU A 120 -7.80 6.68 -10.80
C LEU A 120 -7.19 8.04 -10.46
N MET A 121 -5.96 8.09 -9.95
CA MET A 121 -5.30 9.35 -9.58
C MET A 121 -4.66 10.07 -10.78
N LYS A 122 -4.22 9.33 -11.82
CA LYS A 122 -3.67 9.90 -13.07
C LYS A 122 -4.53 11.01 -13.71
N PRO A 123 -5.85 10.85 -13.91
CA PRO A 123 -6.67 11.90 -14.50
C PRO A 123 -6.81 13.14 -13.61
N ILE A 124 -6.81 12.98 -12.27
CA ILE A 124 -6.80 14.11 -11.34
C ILE A 124 -5.51 14.91 -11.49
N GLN A 125 -4.36 14.23 -11.55
CA GLN A 125 -3.05 14.88 -11.74
C GLN A 125 -3.00 15.68 -13.04
N ASN A 126 -3.54 15.13 -14.14
CA ASN A 126 -3.60 15.83 -15.42
C ASN A 126 -4.50 17.08 -15.35
N ARG A 127 -5.67 17.00 -14.71
CA ARG A 127 -6.56 18.17 -14.53
C ARG A 127 -5.88 19.27 -13.71
N ILE A 128 -5.22 18.91 -12.61
CA ILE A 128 -4.46 19.87 -11.79
C ILE A 128 -3.36 20.53 -12.61
N PHE A 129 -2.62 19.76 -13.42
CA PHE A 129 -1.57 20.29 -14.28
C PHE A 129 -2.11 21.29 -15.32
N THR A 130 -3.22 20.97 -15.99
CA THR A 130 -3.86 21.88 -16.95
C THR A 130 -4.31 23.19 -16.30
N VAL A 131 -4.91 23.13 -15.11
CA VAL A 131 -5.35 24.33 -14.38
C VAL A 131 -4.15 25.20 -13.98
N ILE A 132 -3.06 24.59 -13.49
CA ILE A 132 -1.83 25.32 -13.17
C ILE A 132 -1.23 25.96 -14.44
N GLU A 133 -1.22 25.26 -15.57
CA GLU A 133 -0.70 25.79 -16.83
C GLU A 133 -1.54 26.95 -17.37
N GLN A 134 -2.87 26.91 -17.21
CA GLN A 134 -3.75 28.02 -17.56
C GLN A 134 -3.49 29.25 -16.69
N ILE A 135 -3.39 29.08 -15.37
CA ILE A 135 -3.07 30.17 -14.44
C ILE A 135 -1.68 30.75 -14.72
N ALA A 136 -0.72 29.91 -15.10
CA ALA A 136 0.64 30.33 -15.46
C ALA A 136 0.71 31.06 -16.81
N LYS A 137 -0.26 30.86 -17.72
CA LYS A 137 -0.37 31.58 -19.00
C LYS A 137 -1.20 32.86 -18.91
N GLU A 138 -2.08 32.97 -17.91
CA GLU A 138 -2.86 34.19 -17.65
C GLU A 138 -2.10 35.26 -16.84
N LYS A 139 -0.86 34.97 -16.40
CA LYS A 139 0.09 35.94 -15.83
C LYS A 139 1.25 36.20 -16.76
#